data_AF-A0A923Z0Y3-F1
#
_entry.id   AF-A0A923Z0Y3-F1
#
_cell.length_a   1.000
_cell.length_b   1.000
_cell.length_c   1.000
_cell.angle_alpha   90.00
_cell.angle_beta   90.00
_cell.angle_gamma   90.00
#
_symmetry.space_group_name_H-M   'P 1'
#
loop_
_entity.id
_entity.type
_entity.pdbx_description
1 polymer ?
#
loop_
_entity_poly.entity_id
_entity_poly.type
_entity_poly.pdbx_seq_one_letter_code
_entity_poly.pdbx_strand_id
1 'polypeptide(L)'
;MQIERLPRVVGSLQPSNHPYLNGAWTPQHEEVTAIDLDVIEGAIPTDIDGIYLRNTENQLHQPLGRYHPFDGDGMIHAIDF
;
A
#
# COMPACT_ATOMS: atom_id res chain seq x y z
N MET A 1 12.35 11.80 -9.54
CA MET A 1 11.00 11.40 -9.05
C MET A 1 9.97 12.52 -9.02
N GLN A 2 8.77 12.26 -9.52
CA GLN A 2 7.57 13.09 -9.37
C GLN A 2 6.49 12.27 -8.64
N ILE A 3 5.77 12.88 -7.69
CA ILE A 3 4.73 12.18 -6.91
C ILE A 3 3.42 12.97 -6.98
N GLU A 4 2.40 12.34 -7.53
CA GLU A 4 1.01 12.73 -7.37
C GLU A 4 0.40 11.96 -6.19
N ARG A 5 -0.22 12.68 -5.26
CA ARG A 5 -0.94 12.08 -4.12
C ARG A 5 -2.43 12.26 -4.35
N LEU A 6 -3.17 11.17 -4.33
CA LEU A 6 -4.62 11.23 -4.40
C LEU A 6 -5.20 11.74 -3.08
N PRO A 7 -6.42 12.29 -3.09
CA PRO A 7 -7.12 12.64 -1.87
C PRO A 7 -7.19 11.44 -0.93
N ARG A 8 -6.88 11.66 0.35
CA ARG A 8 -6.92 10.60 1.37
C ARG A 8 -8.29 9.94 1.40
N VAL A 9 -8.30 8.62 1.36
CA VAL A 9 -9.54 7.85 1.52
C VAL A 9 -10.05 7.98 2.96
N VAL A 10 -11.32 8.34 3.11
CA VAL A 10 -11.94 8.54 4.43
C VAL A 10 -12.32 7.19 5.03
N GLY A 11 -11.54 6.73 6.00
CA GLY A 11 -11.79 5.51 6.77
C GLY A 11 -12.50 5.79 8.11
N SER A 12 -13.02 4.72 8.73
CA SER A 12 -13.60 4.76 10.08
C SER A 12 -12.72 4.11 11.14
N LEU A 13 -11.65 3.42 10.72
CA LEU A 13 -10.73 2.72 11.60
C LEU A 13 -10.14 3.67 12.66
N GLN A 14 -10.21 3.25 13.92
CA GLN A 14 -9.60 3.94 15.05
C GLN A 14 -8.35 3.18 15.51
N PRO A 15 -7.39 3.86 16.16
CA PRO A 15 -6.24 3.19 16.76
C PRO A 15 -6.67 2.04 17.68
N SER A 16 -5.97 0.92 17.58
CA SER A 16 -6.21 -0.26 18.42
C SER A 16 -4.91 -0.99 18.72
N ASN A 17 -4.91 -1.85 19.73
CA ASN A 17 -3.76 -2.71 20.04
C ASN A 17 -3.77 -4.03 19.26
N HIS A 18 -4.56 -4.12 18.18
CA HIS A 18 -4.64 -5.33 17.38
C HIS A 18 -3.31 -5.57 16.65
N PRO A 19 -2.69 -6.76 16.75
CA PRO A 19 -1.34 -7.00 16.23
C PRO A 19 -1.22 -6.73 14.72
N TYR A 20 -2.29 -7.02 13.97
CA TYR A 20 -2.35 -6.84 12.51
C TYR A 20 -2.86 -5.46 12.06
N LEU A 21 -2.79 -4.44 12.92
CA LEU A 21 -3.11 -3.05 12.57
C LEU A 21 -2.01 -2.08 13.03
N ASN A 22 -0.82 -2.61 13.35
CA ASN A 22 0.29 -1.87 13.95
C ASN A 22 1.62 -2.30 13.34
N GLY A 23 2.64 -1.43 13.46
CA GLY A 23 3.99 -1.70 12.96
C GLY A 23 3.98 -1.94 11.45
N ALA A 24 4.54 -3.06 11.01
CA ALA A 24 4.56 -3.44 9.59
C ALA A 24 3.16 -3.67 8.99
N TRP A 25 2.15 -3.88 9.82
CA TRP A 25 0.74 -4.07 9.43
C TRP A 25 -0.11 -2.80 9.60
N THR A 26 0.53 -1.64 9.78
CA THR A 26 -0.21 -0.38 9.86
C THR A 26 -0.88 -0.10 8.52
N PRO A 27 -2.20 0.11 8.47
CA PRO A 27 -2.88 0.42 7.22
C PRO A 27 -2.33 1.68 6.55
N GLN A 28 -2.16 1.61 5.23
CA GLN A 28 -1.79 2.73 4.36
C GLN A 28 -3.06 3.41 3.85
N HIS A 29 -3.22 4.70 4.16
CA HIS A 29 -4.39 5.48 3.72
C HIS A 29 -4.04 6.48 2.60
N GLU A 30 -2.77 6.54 2.21
CA GLU A 30 -2.29 7.36 1.09
C GLU A 30 -2.19 6.49 -0.17
N GLU A 31 -2.87 6.94 -1.21
CA GLU A 31 -2.72 6.41 -2.56
C GLU A 31 -1.88 7.39 -3.39
N VAL A 32 -0.87 6.88 -4.07
CA VAL A 32 0.10 7.70 -4.79
C VAL A 32 0.37 7.14 -6.18
N THR A 33 0.59 8.05 -7.12
CA THR A 33 1.22 7.77 -8.40
C THR A 33 2.58 8.44 -8.38
N ALA A 34 3.64 7.64 -8.38
CA ALA A 34 5.00 8.12 -8.43
C ALA A 34 5.64 7.70 -9.75
N ILE A 35 6.24 8.65 -10.46
CA ILE A 35 6.92 8.44 -11.74
C ILE A 35 8.38 8.89 -11.65
N ASP A 36 9.21 8.37 -12.54
CA ASP A 36 10.66 8.64 -12.59
C ASP A 36 11.35 8.38 -11.24
N LEU A 37 11.08 7.23 -10.62
CA LEU A 37 11.71 6.84 -9.36
C LEU A 37 13.23 6.77 -9.51
N ASP A 38 13.95 7.28 -8.52
CA ASP A 38 15.41 7.33 -8.56
C ASP A 38 16.01 5.97 -8.19
N VAL A 39 16.93 5.46 -9.01
CA VAL A 39 17.70 4.25 -8.69
C VAL A 39 18.72 4.59 -7.60
N ILE A 40 18.52 4.04 -6.40
CA ILE A 40 19.37 4.36 -5.24
C ILE A 40 20.75 3.70 -5.28
N GLU A 41 20.89 2.56 -5.96
CA GLU A 41 22.12 1.80 -6.12
C GLU A 41 22.06 0.92 -7.37
N GLY A 42 23.20 0.78 -8.08
CA GLY A 42 23.30 -0.09 -9.24
C GLY A 42 22.58 0.45 -10.48
N ALA A 43 22.04 -0.46 -11.30
CA ALA A 43 21.28 -0.15 -12.50
C ALA A 43 20.17 -1.18 -12.72
N ILE A 44 19.01 -0.72 -13.22
CA ILE A 44 17.91 -1.59 -13.65
C ILE A 44 18.30 -2.23 -15.00
N PRO A 45 18.18 -3.56 -15.17
CA PRO A 45 18.40 -4.21 -16.45
C PRO A 45 17.47 -3.65 -17.54
N THR A 46 18.01 -3.35 -18.71
CA THR A 46 17.27 -2.68 -19.80
C THR A 46 16.39 -3.61 -20.62
N ASP A 47 16.36 -4.90 -20.29
CA ASP A 47 15.57 -5.94 -20.95
C ASP A 47 14.34 -6.37 -20.11
N ILE A 48 14.13 -5.74 -18.96
CA ILE A 48 12.87 -5.87 -18.21
C ILE A 48 11.85 -4.94 -18.86
N ASP A 49 10.71 -5.52 -19.25
CA ASP A 49 9.55 -4.81 -19.80
C ASP A 49 8.30 -5.45 -19.18
N GLY A 50 7.67 -4.74 -18.25
CA GLY A 50 6.44 -5.19 -17.61
C GLY A 50 6.21 -4.67 -16.21
N ILE A 51 5.13 -5.19 -15.60
CA ILE A 51 4.58 -4.64 -14.36
C ILE A 51 4.67 -5.67 -13.23
N TYR A 52 5.30 -5.29 -12.13
CA TYR A 52 5.19 -6.00 -10.85
C TYR A 52 3.95 -5.52 -10.10
N LEU A 53 3.03 -6.45 -9.81
CA LEU A 53 1.83 -6.18 -9.02
C LEU A 53 1.86 -6.97 -7.70
N ARG A 54 1.48 -6.30 -6.61
CA ARG A 54 1.34 -6.91 -5.29
C ARG A 54 0.04 -6.47 -4.65
N ASN A 55 -0.75 -7.44 -4.19
CA ASN A 55 -1.92 -7.18 -3.33
C ASN A 55 -1.51 -7.25 -1.86
N THR A 56 -2.09 -6.38 -1.03
CA THR A 56 -1.94 -6.38 0.43
C THR A 56 -3.27 -6.14 1.10
N GLU A 57 -3.48 -6.76 2.27
CA GLU A 57 -4.50 -6.35 3.22
C GLU A 57 -4.26 -4.93 3.73
N ASN A 58 -5.32 -4.14 3.80
CA ASN A 58 -5.26 -2.74 4.15
C ASN A 58 -6.60 -2.27 4.74
N GLN A 59 -6.86 -2.59 6.01
CA GLN A 59 -8.13 -2.27 6.66
C GLN A 59 -8.40 -0.77 6.72
N LEU A 60 -9.47 -0.31 6.08
CA LEU A 60 -9.87 1.10 6.05
C LEU A 60 -10.94 1.43 7.11
N HIS A 61 -11.82 0.47 7.39
CA HIS A 61 -12.98 0.65 8.26
C HIS A 61 -12.87 -0.14 9.57
N GLN A 62 -13.64 0.24 10.59
CA GLN A 62 -13.77 -0.61 11.77
C GLN A 62 -14.35 -1.98 11.39
N PRO A 63 -13.75 -3.09 11.86
CA PRO A 63 -14.32 -4.40 11.64
C PRO A 63 -15.67 -4.49 12.36
N LEU A 64 -16.63 -5.19 11.75
CA LEU A 64 -17.95 -5.42 12.34
C LEU A 64 -17.90 -6.38 13.55
N GLY A 65 -16.76 -7.06 13.74
CA GLY A 65 -16.54 -8.03 14.81
C GLY A 65 -15.06 -8.36 14.96
N ARG A 66 -14.74 -9.64 15.18
CA ARG A 66 -13.35 -10.10 15.23
C ARG A 66 -12.69 -9.89 13.87
N TYR A 67 -11.49 -9.31 13.88
CA TYR A 67 -10.72 -9.04 12.68
C TYR A 67 -9.63 -10.10 12.48
N HIS A 68 -9.54 -10.64 11.27
CA HIS A 68 -8.39 -11.38 10.77
C HIS A 68 -7.71 -10.53 9.67
N PRO A 69 -6.37 -10.53 9.52
CA PRO A 69 -5.70 -9.73 8.49
C PRO A 69 -6.24 -9.97 7.07
N PHE A 70 -6.69 -11.18 6.76
CA PHE A 70 -7.27 -11.50 5.43
C PHE A 70 -8.69 -10.93 5.21
N ASP A 71 -9.31 -10.34 6.22
CA ASP A 71 -10.58 -9.62 6.08
C ASP A 71 -10.38 -8.16 5.62
N GLY A 72 -9.12 -7.69 5.59
CA GLY A 72 -8.74 -6.34 5.20
C GLY A 72 -9.19 -5.96 3.79
N ASP A 73 -9.50 -4.69 3.59
CA ASP A 73 -9.69 -4.15 2.24
C ASP A 73 -8.41 -4.36 1.41
N GLY A 74 -8.54 -4.59 0.10
CA GLY A 74 -7.37 -4.79 -0.76
C GLY A 74 -6.74 -3.47 -1.18
N MET A 75 -5.41 -3.40 -1.15
CA MET A 75 -4.64 -2.33 -1.79
C MET A 75 -3.61 -2.93 -2.75
N ILE A 76 -3.62 -2.46 -3.99
CA ILE A 76 -2.67 -2.88 -5.02
C ILE A 76 -1.50 -1.92 -5.07
N HIS A 77 -0.30 -2.49 -5.09
CA HIS A 77 0.96 -1.79 -5.31
C HIS A 77 1.49 -2.22 -6.68
N ALA A 78 1.95 -1.27 -7.47
CA ALA A 78 2.45 -1.50 -8.82
C ALA A 78 3.81 -0.84 -9.02
N ILE A 79 4.71 -1.53 -9.73
CA ILE A 79 5.94 -0.96 -10.27
C ILE A 79 5.99 -1.33 -11.76
N ASP A 80 6.15 -0.33 -12.60
CA ASP A 80 6.31 -0.44 -14.05
C ASP A 80 7.78 -0.21 -14.42
N PHE A 81 8.32 -0.98 -15.37
CA PHE A 81 9.74 -1.02 -15.74
C PHE A 81 9.94 -0.82 -17.24
#